data_AF-A0A350IYY3-F1
#
_entry.id   AF-A0A350IYY3-F1
#
_cell.length_a   1.000
_cell.length_b   1.000
_cell.length_c   1.000
_cell.angle_alpha   90.00
_cell.angle_beta   90.00
_cell.angle_gamma   90.00
#
_symmetry.space_group_name_H-M   'P 1'
#
loop_
_entity.id
_entity.type
_entity.pdbx_description
1 polymer ?
#
loop_
_entity_poly.entity_id
_entity_poly.type
_entity_poly.pdbx_seq_one_letter_code
_entity_poly.pdbx_strand_id
1 'polypeptide(L)'
;MKKVAIVMGSDSDLPILRKAMDTLDSLEIPYECHIYSAHRTPVEAREFCTSARAKGFGVIIAAAGMAAHLAGAFAANTTLPVVGIPMKGG
;
A
#
# COMPACT_ATOMS: atom_id res chain seq x y z
N MET A 1 -5.26 -18.66 1.91
CA MET A 1 -3.98 -17.93 2.12
C MET A 1 -4.28 -16.43 2.23
N LYS A 2 -3.59 -15.67 3.08
CA LYS A 2 -3.76 -14.21 3.14
C LYS A 2 -2.99 -13.57 1.98
N LYS A 3 -3.47 -12.42 1.49
CA LYS A 3 -2.83 -11.64 0.41
C LYS A 3 -2.21 -10.33 0.90
N VAL A 4 -1.29 -9.76 0.13
CA VAL A 4 -0.64 -8.47 0.41
C VAL A 4 -1.34 -7.34 -0.35
N ALA A 5 -1.57 -6.20 0.30
CA ALA A 5 -2.00 -4.98 -0.39
C ALA A 5 -0.77 -4.12 -0.68
N ILE A 6 -0.51 -3.82 -1.94
CA ILE A 6 0.47 -2.80 -2.35
C ILE A 6 -0.33 -1.55 -2.71
N VAL A 7 -0.06 -0.44 -2.04
CA VAL A 7 -0.75 0.84 -2.27
C VAL A 7 0.26 1.94 -2.57
N MET A 8 -0.06 2.80 -3.53
CA MET A 8 0.76 3.96 -3.89
C MET A 8 -0.09 5.18 -4.19
N GLY A 9 0.50 6.35 -4.02
CA GLY A 9 -0.17 7.61 -4.32
C GLY A 9 -0.33 7.87 -5.82
N SER A 10 0.56 7.32 -6.65
CA SER A 10 0.69 7.60 -8.09
C SER A 10 1.28 6.39 -8.83
N ASP A 11 0.85 6.15 -10.06
CA ASP A 11 1.42 5.10 -10.94
C ASP A 11 2.90 5.34 -11.27
N SER A 12 3.39 6.57 -11.16
CA SER A 12 4.80 6.93 -11.24
C SER A 12 5.68 6.17 -10.23
N ASP A 13 5.11 5.64 -9.14
CA ASP A 13 5.82 4.83 -8.14
C ASP A 13 5.93 3.34 -8.55
N LEU A 14 5.13 2.88 -9.53
CA LEU A 14 5.09 1.48 -9.99
C LEU A 14 6.46 0.91 -10.35
N PRO A 15 7.34 1.61 -11.12
CA PRO A 15 8.63 1.05 -11.52
C PRO A 15 9.50 0.64 -10.32
N ILE A 16 9.41 1.36 -9.20
CA ILE A 16 10.14 1.04 -7.98
C ILE A 16 9.44 -0.09 -7.21
N LEU A 17 8.11 -0.05 -7.14
CA LEU A 17 7.31 -1.08 -6.46
C LEU A 17 7.35 -2.45 -7.12
N ARG A 18 7.74 -2.58 -8.39
CA ARG A 18 7.98 -3.87 -9.06
C ARG A 18 8.89 -4.78 -8.25
N LYS A 19 9.91 -4.23 -7.57
CA LYS A 19 10.82 -5.03 -6.72
C LYS A 19 10.08 -5.75 -5.58
N ALA A 20 9.07 -5.10 -5.00
CA ALA A 20 8.22 -5.72 -3.97
C ALA A 20 7.32 -6.80 -4.58
N MET A 21 6.74 -6.54 -5.76
CA MET A 21 5.93 -7.50 -6.52
C MET A 21 6.74 -8.75 -6.89
N ASP A 22 7.91 -8.57 -7.51
CA ASP A 22 8.81 -9.66 -7.91
C ASP A 22 9.21 -10.53 -6.70
N THR A 23 9.44 -9.91 -5.54
CA THR A 23 9.72 -10.63 -4.30
C THR A 23 8.52 -11.47 -3.86
N LEU A 24 7.31 -10.90 -3.87
CA LEU A 24 6.10 -11.63 -3.50
C LEU A 24 5.79 -12.76 -4.49
N ASP A 25 5.99 -12.53 -5.79
CA ASP A 25 5.86 -13.54 -6.84
C ASP A 25 6.83 -14.71 -6.61
N SER A 26 8.10 -14.43 -6.29
CA SER A 26 9.10 -15.47 -6.00
C SER A 26 8.78 -16.32 -4.76
N LEU A 27 8.00 -15.76 -3.83
CA LEU A 27 7.55 -16.41 -2.61
C LEU A 27 6.15 -17.05 -2.77
N GLU A 28 5.56 -16.96 -3.97
CA GLU A 28 4.20 -17.41 -4.28
C GLU A 28 3.14 -16.79 -3.34
N ILE A 29 3.36 -15.53 -2.92
CA ILE A 29 2.44 -14.79 -2.05
C ILE A 29 1.49 -13.95 -2.92
N PRO A 30 0.16 -14.19 -2.87
CA PRO A 30 -0.78 -13.40 -3.64
C PRO A 30 -0.81 -11.94 -3.17
N TYR A 31 -0.93 -11.01 -4.11
CA TYR A 31 -1.06 -9.59 -3.80
C TYR A 31 -2.05 -8.88 -4.71
N GLU A 32 -2.48 -7.69 -4.27
CA GLU A 32 -3.20 -6.74 -5.10
C GLU A 32 -2.49 -5.39 -5.06
N CYS A 33 -2.50 -4.69 -6.18
CA CYS A 33 -1.89 -3.39 -6.35
C CYS A 33 -2.96 -2.32 -6.60
N HIS A 34 -2.95 -1.25 -5.82
CA HIS A 34 -3.97 -0.19 -5.87
C HIS A 34 -3.33 1.21 -5.85
N ILE A 35 -3.98 2.16 -6.50
CA ILE A 35 -3.58 3.58 -6.47
C ILE A 35 -4.55 4.33 -5.56
N TYR A 36 -4.07 4.72 -4.38
CA TYR A 36 -4.80 5.54 -3.42
C TYR A 36 -3.89 6.66 -2.91
N SER A 37 -4.36 7.90 -3.01
CA SER A 37 -3.59 9.06 -2.59
C SER A 37 -4.10 9.56 -1.25
N ALA A 38 -3.19 9.69 -0.28
CA ALA A 38 -3.50 10.28 1.02
C ALA A 38 -4.03 11.72 0.93
N HIS A 39 -3.71 12.43 -0.16
CA HIS A 39 -4.08 13.83 -0.34
C HIS A 39 -5.16 14.03 -1.39
N ARG A 40 -5.16 13.23 -2.47
CA ARG A 40 -6.12 13.38 -3.59
C ARG A 40 -7.36 12.52 -3.43
N THR A 41 -7.22 11.33 -2.84
CA THR A 41 -8.33 10.38 -2.63
C THR A 41 -8.38 9.84 -1.19
N PRO A 42 -8.42 10.72 -0.17
CA PRO A 42 -8.32 10.31 1.24
C PRO A 42 -9.49 9.43 1.72
N VAL A 43 -10.69 9.62 1.16
CA VAL A 43 -11.87 8.83 1.53
C VAL A 43 -11.72 7.38 1.04
N GLU A 44 -11.38 7.20 -0.23
CA GLU A 44 -11.14 5.89 -0.85
C GLU A 44 -9.99 5.14 -0.16
N ALA A 45 -8.89 5.85 0.14
CA ALA A 45 -7.77 5.33 0.91
C ALA A 45 -8.22 4.76 2.27
N ARG A 46 -9.06 5.51 3.00
CA ARG A 46 -9.62 5.09 4.29
C ARG A 46 -10.57 3.91 4.15
N GLU A 47 -11.47 3.93 3.17
CA GLU A 47 -12.43 2.85 2.92
C GLU A 47 -11.72 1.53 2.56
N PHE A 48 -10.70 1.60 1.72
CA PHE A 48 -9.86 0.45 1.43
C PHE A 48 -9.19 -0.08 2.71
N CYS A 49 -8.53 0.82 3.45
CA CYS A 49 -7.74 0.44 4.63
C CYS A 49 -8.61 -0.21 5.73
N THR A 50 -9.77 0.37 6.04
CA THR A 50 -10.71 -0.13 7.05
C THR A 50 -11.33 -1.48 6.65
N SER A 51 -11.54 -1.73 5.35
CA SER A 51 -12.10 -2.99 4.85
C SER A 51 -11.05 -4.08 4.57
N ALA A 52 -9.76 -3.75 4.52
CA ALA A 52 -8.70 -4.65 4.06
C ALA A 52 -8.63 -5.97 4.86
N ARG A 53 -8.71 -5.91 6.19
CA ARG A 53 -8.65 -7.14 7.02
C ARG A 53 -9.78 -8.12 6.69
N ALA A 54 -11.00 -7.61 6.53
CA ALA A 54 -12.18 -8.41 6.18
C ALA A 54 -12.06 -9.01 4.76
N LYS A 55 -11.43 -8.27 3.84
CA LYS A 55 -11.13 -8.71 2.46
C LYS A 55 -10.00 -9.74 2.35
N GLY A 56 -9.44 -10.21 3.47
CA GLY A 56 -8.44 -11.28 3.49
C GLY A 56 -6.99 -10.82 3.32
N PHE A 57 -6.72 -9.52 3.44
CA PHE A 57 -5.34 -9.02 3.46
C PHE A 57 -4.64 -9.36 4.79
N GLY A 58 -3.33 -9.61 4.72
CA GLY A 58 -2.46 -9.91 5.86
C GLY A 58 -1.51 -8.76 6.24
N VAL A 59 -1.11 -7.94 5.27
CA VAL A 59 -0.19 -6.80 5.43
C VAL A 59 -0.45 -5.78 4.31
N ILE A 60 -0.17 -4.52 4.60
CA ILE A 60 -0.22 -3.42 3.64
C ILE A 60 1.19 -2.87 3.42
N ILE A 61 1.64 -2.78 2.18
CA ILE A 61 2.87 -2.11 1.76
C ILE A 61 2.46 -0.80 1.11
N ALA A 62 2.84 0.34 1.70
CA ALA A 62 2.42 1.67 1.27
C ALA A 62 3.62 2.51 0.81
N ALA A 63 3.62 2.91 -0.47
CA ALA A 63 4.64 3.79 -1.04
C ALA A 63 4.14 5.24 -1.16
N ALA A 64 4.97 6.17 -0.70
CA ALA A 64 4.72 7.60 -0.91
C ALA A 64 6.03 8.40 -0.88
N GLY A 65 6.08 9.48 -1.68
CA GLY A 65 7.18 10.45 -1.71
C GLY A 65 6.77 11.81 -1.16
N MET A 66 7.74 12.72 -1.05
CA MET A 66 7.56 14.09 -0.52
C MET A 66 6.90 14.09 0.87
N ALA A 67 5.72 14.70 1.02
CA ALA A 67 4.89 14.62 2.22
C ALA A 67 4.25 13.22 2.33
N ALA A 68 5.07 12.21 2.62
CA ALA A 68 4.77 10.78 2.49
C ALA A 68 3.81 10.23 3.57
N HIS A 69 2.60 10.78 3.65
CA HIS A 69 1.62 10.46 4.71
C HIS A 69 0.86 9.14 4.52
N LEU A 70 0.92 8.50 3.35
CA LEU A 70 0.08 7.35 3.02
C LEU A 70 0.21 6.21 4.03
N ALA A 71 1.44 5.82 4.37
CA ALA A 71 1.68 4.72 5.31
C ALA A 71 1.12 5.04 6.71
N GLY A 72 1.34 6.26 7.22
CA GLY A 72 0.82 6.67 8.52
C GLY A 72 -0.70 6.77 8.55
N ALA A 73 -1.30 7.34 7.50
CA ALA A 73 -2.76 7.43 7.34
C ALA A 73 -3.41 6.03 7.32
N PHE A 74 -2.77 5.07 6.64
CA PHE A 74 -3.23 3.68 6.64
C PHE A 74 -3.08 3.04 8.01
N ALA A 75 -1.90 3.15 8.64
CA ALA A 75 -1.64 2.58 9.97
C ALA A 75 -2.63 3.06 11.04
N ALA A 76 -3.12 4.30 10.93
CA ALA A 76 -4.12 4.85 11.84
C ALA A 76 -5.54 4.25 11.66
N ASN A 77 -5.83 3.59 10.53
CA ASN A 77 -7.17 3.13 10.15
C ASN A 77 -7.29 1.60 10.04
N THR A 78 -6.26 0.85 10.38
CA THR A 78 -6.29 -0.62 10.35
C THR A 78 -5.48 -1.23 11.47
N THR A 79 -5.82 -2.47 11.81
CA THR A 79 -5.02 -3.31 12.72
C THR A 79 -4.08 -4.25 11.96
N LEU A 80 -4.03 -4.17 10.62
CA LEU A 80 -3.03 -4.87 9.84
C LEU A 80 -1.65 -4.20 10.01
N PRO A 81 -0.54 -4.96 9.96
CA PRO A 81 0.77 -4.35 9.84
C PRO A 81 0.85 -3.52 8.55
N VAL A 82 1.47 -2.34 8.67
CA VAL A 82 1.70 -1.41 7.55
C VAL A 82 3.19 -1.17 7.39
N VAL A 83 3.74 -1.50 6.22
CA VAL A 83 5.14 -1.30 5.85
C VAL A 83 5.21 -0.10 4.93
N GLY A 84 5.86 0.97 5.37
CA GLY A 84 6.07 2.18 4.56
C GLY A 84 7.32 2.07 3.68
N ILE A 85 7.19 2.40 2.39
CA ILE A 85 8.32 2.57 1.47
C ILE A 85 8.46 4.06 1.16
N PRO A 86 9.50 4.74 1.67
CA PRO A 86 9.76 6.13 1.34
C PRO A 86 10.24 6.23 -0.11
N MET A 87 9.50 6.96 -0.93
CA MET A 87 9.85 7.21 -2.33
C MET A 87 10.64 8.50 -2.44
N LYS A 88 11.52 8.60 -3.45
CA LYS A 88 12.22 9.86 -3.74
C LYS A 88 11.17 10.95 -4.00
N GLY A 89 11.38 12.13 -3.44
CA GLY A 89 10.55 13.30 -3.69
C GLY A 89 11.38 14.36 -4.42
N GLY A 90 10.94 14.76 -5.61
CA GLY A 90 11.65 15.72 -6.45
C GLY A 90 12.81 15.10 -7.22
#